data_AF-A0A2Z5TM48-F1
#
_entry.id   AF-A0A2Z5TM48-F1
#
_cell.length_a   1.000
_cell.length_b   1.000
_cell.length_c   1.000
_cell.angle_alpha   90.00
_cell.angle_beta   90.00
_cell.angle_gamma   90.00
#
_symmetry.space_group_name_H-M   'P 1'
#
loop_
_entity.id
_entity.type
_entity.pdbx_description
1 polymer ?
#
loop_
_entity_poly.entity_id
_entity_poly.type
_entity_poly.pdbx_seq_one_letter_code
_entity_poly.pdbx_strand_id
1 'polypeptide(L)' 'MLSFFNQVEAAYEKGIDAATVLAAYKIFKEVVKSKGQERQLDRDFEAVSGYSLYQVVKAAKEKGKGVIRFGR' A
#
# COMPACT_ATOMS: atom_id res chain seq x y z
N MET A 1 10.54 0.82 -3.52
CA MET A 1 10.27 0.28 -2.17
C MET A 1 9.74 1.37 -1.26
N LEU A 2 10.59 2.27 -0.73
CA LEU A 2 10.22 3.36 0.19
C LEU A 2 8.98 4.16 -0.25
N SER A 3 8.92 4.55 -1.52
CA SER A 3 7.77 5.31 -2.06
C SER A 3 6.42 4.60 -1.89
N PHE A 4 6.36 3.27 -1.99
CA PHE A 4 5.11 2.52 -1.82
C PHE A 4 4.66 2.49 -0.35
N PHE A 5 5.59 2.30 0.58
CA PHE A 5 5.28 2.24 2.02
C PHE A 5 4.79 3.60 2.51
N ASN A 6 5.44 4.69 2.07
CA ASN A 6 4.99 6.06 2.36
C ASN A 6 3.58 6.36 1.79
N GLN A 7 3.23 5.77 0.63
CA GLN A 7 1.87 5.91 0.09
C GLN A 7 0.84 5.15 0.93
N VAL A 8 1.22 4.02 1.53
CA VAL A 8 0.36 3.29 2.46
C VAL A 8 0.13 4.09 3.73
N GLU A 9 1.18 4.65 4.34
CA GLU A 9 1.06 5.55 5.49
C GLU A 9 0.14 6.74 5.18
N ALA A 10 0.33 7.36 4.01
CA ALA A 10 -0.53 8.46 3.55
C ALA A 10 -2.01 8.06 3.45
N ALA A 11 -2.32 6.83 3.04
CA ALA A 11 -3.69 6.32 2.98
C ALA A 11 -4.36 6.23 4.36
N TYR A 12 -3.60 5.94 5.41
CA TYR A 12 -4.12 5.90 6.78
C TYR A 12 -4.24 7.31 7.40
N GLU A 13 -3.24 8.17 7.20
CA GLU A 13 -3.13 9.44 7.93
C GLU A 13 -3.94 10.59 7.30
N LYS A 14 -3.84 10.76 5.98
CA LYS A 14 -4.40 11.93 5.26
C LYS A 14 -5.36 11.55 4.14
N GLY A 15 -5.28 10.32 3.65
CA GLY A 15 -5.92 9.88 2.42
C GLY A 15 -5.05 10.16 1.19
N ILE A 16 -5.18 9.30 0.19
CA ILE A 16 -4.38 9.35 -1.03
C ILE A 16 -5.19 8.91 -2.25
N ASP A 17 -4.86 9.42 -3.43
CA ASP A 17 -5.46 8.94 -4.67
C ASP A 17 -5.10 7.48 -4.95
N ALA A 18 -6.11 6.68 -5.30
CA ALA A 18 -5.96 5.27 -5.61
C ALA A 18 -4.94 5.02 -6.74
N ALA A 19 -4.90 5.87 -7.77
CA ALA A 19 -3.97 5.71 -8.88
C ALA A 19 -2.51 5.90 -8.43
N THR A 20 -2.25 6.81 -7.48
CA THR A 20 -0.92 7.01 -6.91
C THR A 20 -0.44 5.76 -6.17
N VAL A 21 -1.31 5.12 -5.38
CA VAL A 21 -1.00 3.85 -4.70
C VAL A 21 -0.70 2.74 -5.72
N LEU A 22 -1.55 2.59 -6.75
CA LEU A 22 -1.36 1.55 -7.77
C LEU A 22 -0.08 1.73 -8.58
N ALA A 23 0.29 2.98 -8.89
CA ALA A 23 1.54 3.29 -9.57
C ALA A 23 2.76 2.91 -8.71
N ALA A 24 2.76 3.30 -7.44
CA ALA A 24 3.83 2.94 -6.51
C ALA A 24 3.91 1.42 -6.28
N TYR A 25 2.75 0.76 -6.19
CA TYR A 25 2.65 -0.71 -6.07
C TYR A 25 3.21 -1.42 -7.31
N LYS A 26 2.97 -0.92 -8.52
CA LYS A 26 3.57 -1.48 -9.75
C LYS A 26 5.10 -1.47 -9.67
N ILE A 27 5.70 -0.35 -9.26
CA ILE A 27 7.16 -0.24 -9.10
C ILE A 27 7.65 -1.18 -8.00
N PHE A 28 6.92 -1.28 -6.88
CA PHE A 28 7.24 -2.24 -5.82
C PHE A 28 7.26 -3.68 -6.35
N LYS A 29 6.30 -4.08 -7.18
CA LYS A 29 6.24 -5.42 -7.79
C LYS A 29 7.34 -5.69 -8.81
N GLU A 30 7.99 -4.66 -9.36
CA GLU A 30 9.19 -4.85 -10.18
C GLU A 30 10.39 -5.35 -9.37
N VAL A 31 10.44 -5.01 -8.08
CA VAL A 31 11.50 -5.48 -7.16
C VAL A 31 11.04 -6.73 -6.41
N VAL A 32 9.80 -6.74 -5.92
CA VAL A 32 9.22 -7.82 -5.12
C VAL A 32 8.27 -8.64 -5.98
N LYS A 33 8.84 -9.58 -6.75
CA LYS A 33 8.07 -10.41 -7.69
C LYS A 33 7.22 -11.45 -6.97
N SER A 34 7.77 -12.11 -5.94
CA SER A 34 7.08 -13.22 -5.27
C SER A 34 5.98 -12.76 -4.31
N LYS A 35 4.86 -13.50 -4.27
CA LYS A 35 3.78 -13.27 -3.30
C LYS A 35 4.21 -13.56 -1.87
N GLY A 36 5.11 -14.52 -1.66
CA GLY A 36 5.62 -14.87 -0.33
C GLY A 36 6.41 -13.73 0.30
N GLN A 37 7.30 -13.10 -0.47
CA GLN A 37 8.07 -11.94 -0.01
C GLN A 37 7.18 -10.73 0.28
N GLU A 38 6.19 -10.47 -0.58
CA GLU A 38 5.20 -9.41 -0.36
C GLU A 38 4.44 -9.62 0.96
N ARG A 39 3.99 -10.85 1.26
CA ARG A 39 3.34 -11.18 2.53
C ARG A 39 4.26 -11.03 3.74
N GLN A 40 5.54 -11.36 3.60
CA GLN A 40 6.50 -11.18 4.69
C GLN A 40 6.69 -9.69 5.00
N LEU A 41 6.89 -8.88 3.95
CA LEU A 41 7.03 -7.43 4.08
C LEU A 41 5.79 -6.75 4.65
N ASP A 42 4.59 -7.18 4.23
CA ASP A 42 3.32 -6.70 4.78
C ASP A 42 3.24 -6.97 6.29
N ARG A 43 3.54 -8.20 6.73
CA ARG A 43 3.57 -8.55 8.16
C ARG A 43 4.59 -7.74 8.94
N ASP A 44 5.82 -7.63 8.43
CA ASP A 44 6.90 -6.92 9.12
C ASP A 44 6.58 -5.43 9.24
N PHE A 45 6.00 -4.83 8.20
CA PHE A 45 5.57 -3.45 8.19
C PHE A 45 4.36 -3.20 9.10
N GLU A 46 3.36 -4.06 9.05
CA GLU A 46 2.16 -3.96 9.89
C GLU A 46 2.52 -4.10 11.38
N ALA A 47 3.47 -4.99 11.72
CA ALA A 47 3.92 -5.18 13.10
C ALA A 47 4.58 -3.91 13.69
N VAL A 48 5.22 -3.08 12.88
CA VAL A 48 5.89 -1.85 13.36
C VAL A 48 5.04 -0.59 13.22
N SER A 49 4.20 -0.49 12.18
CA SER A 49 3.42 0.71 11.86
C SER A 49 1.94 0.63 12.28
N GLY A 50 1.40 -0.60 12.37
CA GLY A 50 -0.03 -0.85 12.46
C GLY A 50 -0.79 -0.68 11.15
N TYR A 51 -0.10 -0.53 10.01
CA TYR A 51 -0.72 -0.30 8.70
C TYR A 51 -0.53 -1.50 7.78
N SER A 52 -1.60 -1.91 7.08
CA SER A 52 -1.55 -3.03 6.13
C SER A 52 -1.34 -2.54 4.70
N LEU A 53 -0.27 -3.01 4.04
CA LEU A 53 -0.02 -2.79 2.61
C LEU A 53 -1.14 -3.46 1.79
N TYR A 54 -1.53 -4.68 2.16
CA TYR A 54 -2.53 -5.46 1.45
C TYR A 54 -3.89 -4.74 1.41
N GLN A 55 -4.38 -4.25 2.56
CA GLN A 55 -5.66 -3.56 2.63
C GLN A 55 -5.69 -2.31 1.76
N VAL A 56 -4.62 -1.51 1.80
CA VAL A 56 -4.52 -0.29 0.99
C VAL A 56 -4.47 -0.59 -0.50
N VAL A 57 -3.71 -1.60 -0.93
CA VAL A 57 -3.68 -2.01 -2.35
C VAL A 57 -5.02 -2.57 -2.80
N LYS A 58 -5.70 -3.34 -1.95
CA LYS A 58 -7.03 -3.90 -2.25
C LYS A 58 -8.04 -2.78 -2.48
N ALA A 59 -8.15 -1.82 -1.57
CA ALA A 59 -9.05 -0.69 -1.73
C ALA A 59 -8.68 0.19 -2.92
N ALA A 60 -7.39 0.41 -3.20
CA ALA A 60 -6.96 1.16 -4.37
C ALA A 60 -7.42 0.49 -5.68
N LYS A 61 -7.33 -0.86 -5.77
CA LYS A 61 -7.80 -1.62 -6.93
C LYS A 61 -9.32 -1.57 -7.09
N GLU A 62 -10.05 -1.73 -5.99
CA GLU A 62 -11.53 -1.68 -5.99
C GLU A 62 -12.05 -0.29 -6.35
N LYS A 63 -11.38 0.77 -5.86
CA LYS A 63 -11.73 2.16 -6.15
C LYS A 63 -11.37 2.57 -7.58
N GLY A 64 -10.18 2.20 -8.06
CA GLY A 64 -9.66 2.54 -9.39
C GLY A 64 -9.24 4.01 -9.56
N LYS A 65 -10.08 4.97 -9.14
CA LYS A 65 -9.83 6.41 -9.19
C LYS A 65 -10.38 7.14 -7.96
N GLY A 66 -9.73 8.23 -7.55
CA GLY A 66 -10.13 9.06 -6.42
C GLY A 66 -9.52 8.61 -5.09
N VAL A 67 -9.83 9.35 -4.02
CA VAL A 67 -9.14 9.22 -2.73
C VAL A 67 -9.61 8.01 -1.93
N ILE A 68 -8.67 7.17 -1.48
CA ILE A 68 -8.88 6.17 -0.42
C ILE A 68 -8.36 6.70 0.92
N ARG A 69 -9.05 6.37 2.02
CA ARG A 69 -8.64 6.72 3.38
C ARG A 69 -9.11 5.63 4.33
N PHE A 70 -8.22 5.14 5.19
CA PHE A 70 -8.53 4.03 6.09
C PHE A 70 -8.92 4.45 7.50
N GLY A 71 -8.61 5.69 7.91
CA GLY A 71 -8.86 6.13 9.29
C GLY A 71 -8.00 5.35 10.28
N ARG A 72 -7.74 5.95 11.43
CA ARG A 72 -7.18 5.24 12.57
C ARG A 72 -8.26 5.11 13.62
#